data_AF-A0A7R8H6M9-F1
#
_entry.id   AF-A0A7R8H6M9-F1
#
_cell.length_a   1.000
_cell.length_b   1.000
_cell.length_c   1.000
_cell.angle_alpha   90.00
_cell.angle_beta   90.00
_cell.angle_gamma   90.00
#
_symmetry.space_group_name_H-M   'P 1'
#
loop_
_entity.id
_entity.type
_entity.pdbx_description
1 polymer ?
#
loop_
_entity_poly.entity_id
_entity_poly.type
_entity_poly.pdbx_seq_one_letter_code
_entity_poly.pdbx_strand_id
1 'polypeptide(L)'
;MAATKGLTQFILLVKAVALEGEAYDEEVHGSSLPLVYKQHVPNFSEISLAASGLNKEAVGRSSPEFRRLVPNYNPDIYFKDDEETGADRLMTQRCKEKLNTLAISVMNQWPGIRLRVIEGWDEDKHHSHHSLHYEGRALDLTTSDRDRRKYGLLARLAVESGFDWVYYESRAHIHASCKDESANPTKNGGGCFEGTGLVMTDKGERKALNSLDIGESVLSINANGDFEFSPVIMFLHKDPNELRKFLLISTSSGHSLKVTPSHLLINSLDLNSTSRANLEYSTITDISVVYEKGVFAPLTKNGNIFVNGVFARVAMLLLTLSLWLILHSCP
;
A
#
# COMPACT_ATOMS: atom_id res chain seq x y z
N MET A 1 -26.37 8.85 23.59
CA MET A 1 -25.81 10.11 24.12
C MET A 1 -25.18 9.92 25.51
N ALA A 2 -24.36 8.88 25.71
CA ALA A 2 -23.80 8.55 27.03
C ALA A 2 -22.46 7.78 26.97
N ALA A 3 -21.55 8.13 26.04
CA ALA A 3 -20.30 7.35 25.84
C ALA A 3 -18.98 8.14 26.01
N THR A 4 -19.00 9.40 26.47
CA THR A 4 -17.79 10.25 26.49
C THR A 4 -17.55 11.03 27.77
N LYS A 5 -18.31 10.79 28.85
CA LYS A 5 -18.05 11.48 30.13
C LYS A 5 -16.93 10.77 30.90
N GLY A 6 -15.71 11.22 30.65
CA GLY A 6 -14.52 10.93 31.45
C GLY A 6 -13.54 10.00 30.74
N LEU A 7 -12.36 10.54 30.39
CA LEU A 7 -11.13 9.83 30.01
C LEU A 7 -11.16 9.05 28.67
N THR A 8 -10.69 9.69 27.60
CA THR A 8 -9.42 9.38 26.89
C THR A 8 -9.40 10.25 25.62
N GLN A 9 -8.42 11.13 25.49
CA GLN A 9 -8.24 11.95 24.29
C GLN A 9 -7.62 11.04 23.21
N PHE A 10 -8.36 10.75 22.14
CA PHE A 10 -7.87 9.90 21.06
C PHE A 10 -7.03 10.71 20.10
N ILE A 11 -6.04 10.09 19.45
CA ILE A 11 -5.13 10.83 18.59
C ILE A 11 -5.20 10.42 17.12
N LEU A 12 -5.05 11.44 16.27
CA LEU A 12 -4.74 11.30 14.86
C LEU A 12 -3.28 11.72 14.64
N LEU A 13 -2.53 10.93 13.87
CA LEU A 13 -1.11 11.19 13.67
C LEU A 13 -0.93 12.33 12.67
N VAL A 14 -0.26 13.42 13.08
CA VAL A 14 0.20 14.46 12.17
C VAL A 14 1.67 14.24 11.88
N LYS A 15 2.05 14.43 10.61
CA LYS A 15 3.46 14.52 10.24
C LYS A 15 4.11 15.67 11.01
N ALA A 16 5.12 15.37 11.82
CA ALA A 16 5.94 16.38 12.47
C ALA A 16 6.77 17.13 11.42
N VAL A 17 6.72 18.46 11.51
CA VAL A 17 7.58 19.43 10.83
C VAL A 17 8.85 19.63 11.64
N ALA A 18 10.02 19.65 10.96
CA ALA A 18 11.28 20.33 11.33
C ALA A 18 12.36 19.91 10.31
N LEU A 19 13.16 20.73 9.63
CA LEU A 19 13.52 22.15 9.67
C LEU A 19 14.08 22.54 8.27
N GLU A 20 14.18 23.86 8.06
CA GLU A 20 14.66 24.61 6.88
C GLU A 20 13.65 24.76 5.73
N GLY A 21 13.30 26.04 5.52
CA GLY A 21 12.19 26.45 4.70
C GLY A 21 12.46 26.23 3.22
N GLU A 22 11.44 25.72 2.54
CA GLU A 22 10.85 26.36 1.38
C GLU A 22 9.34 26.07 1.43
N ALA A 23 8.56 26.89 0.72
CA ALA A 23 7.12 26.96 0.78
C ALA A 23 6.41 25.59 0.72
N TYR A 24 5.40 25.41 1.57
CA TYR A 24 4.41 24.34 1.43
C TYR A 24 3.58 24.62 0.19
N ASP A 25 3.85 23.89 -0.90
CA ASP A 25 2.85 23.69 -1.95
C ASP A 25 1.68 22.90 -1.35
N GLU A 26 0.48 23.44 -1.54
CA GLU A 26 -0.80 22.85 -1.18
C GLU A 26 -0.90 21.38 -1.62
N GLU A 27 -1.61 20.56 -0.84
CA GLU A 27 -2.02 19.21 -1.22
C GLU A 27 -2.75 19.22 -2.57
N VAL A 28 -2.00 18.99 -3.65
CA VAL A 28 -2.58 18.70 -4.95
C VAL A 28 -3.10 17.27 -4.89
N HIS A 29 -4.43 17.15 -4.78
CA HIS A 29 -5.20 16.03 -5.31
C HIS A 29 -4.45 15.45 -6.52
N GLY A 30 -3.83 14.27 -6.36
CA GLY A 30 -2.68 13.81 -7.14
C GLY A 30 -2.68 14.32 -8.58
N SER A 31 -1.73 15.19 -8.92
CA SER A 31 -1.75 15.87 -10.22
C SER A 31 -1.84 14.83 -11.33
N SER A 32 -2.92 14.86 -12.11
CA SER A 32 -3.12 14.00 -13.30
C SER A 32 -2.18 14.38 -14.45
N LEU A 33 -1.08 15.06 -14.13
CA LEU A 33 -0.14 15.62 -15.08
C LEU A 33 0.83 14.52 -15.53
N PRO A 34 1.10 14.42 -16.85
CA PRO A 34 2.17 13.60 -17.38
C PRO A 34 3.49 13.82 -16.64
N LEU A 35 4.26 12.76 -16.39
CA LEU A 35 5.61 12.90 -15.88
C LEU A 35 6.50 13.56 -16.92
N VAL A 36 7.40 14.44 -16.47
CA VAL A 36 8.42 15.06 -17.33
C VAL A 36 9.65 14.16 -17.45
N TYR A 37 10.43 14.34 -18.51
CA TYR A 37 11.64 13.54 -18.76
C TYR A 37 12.59 13.61 -17.55
N LYS A 38 13.08 12.44 -17.12
CA LYS A 38 13.89 12.25 -15.90
C LYS A 38 13.18 12.45 -14.57
N GLN A 39 11.87 12.63 -14.55
CA GLN A 39 11.09 12.61 -13.31
C GLN A 39 10.81 11.18 -12.87
N HIS A 40 10.90 10.93 -11.57
CA HIS A 40 10.39 9.72 -10.94
C HIS A 40 9.39 10.05 -9.83
N VAL A 41 8.45 9.12 -9.60
CA VAL A 41 7.43 9.19 -8.57
C VAL A 41 7.40 7.85 -7.82
N PRO A 42 7.49 7.86 -6.46
CA PRO A 42 7.74 9.04 -5.62
C PRO A 42 9.15 9.62 -5.84
N ASN A 43 9.39 10.85 -5.36
CA ASN A 43 10.69 11.53 -5.48
C ASN A 43 11.72 11.00 -4.45
N PHE A 44 11.91 9.68 -4.44
CA PHE A 44 12.91 8.97 -3.67
C PHE A 44 13.69 8.03 -4.59
N SER A 45 14.83 7.53 -4.11
CA SER A 45 15.54 6.44 -4.78
C SER A 45 14.65 5.19 -4.90
N GLU A 46 14.73 4.50 -6.05
CA GLU A 46 13.97 3.29 -6.36
C GLU A 46 14.07 2.24 -5.24
N ILE A 47 15.28 1.99 -4.74
CA ILE A 47 15.56 0.98 -3.72
C ILE A 47 15.26 1.43 -2.29
N SER A 48 14.69 2.63 -2.10
CA SER A 48 14.28 3.11 -0.78
C SER A 48 13.00 2.44 -0.28
N LEU A 49 12.80 2.40 1.04
CA LEU A 49 11.58 1.86 1.65
C LEU A 49 10.31 2.64 1.25
N ALA A 50 10.44 3.91 0.87
CA ALA A 50 9.34 4.73 0.39
C ALA A 50 8.95 4.44 -1.07
N ALA A 51 9.78 3.70 -1.80
CA ALA A 51 9.61 3.34 -3.21
C ALA A 51 9.51 1.80 -3.37
N SER A 52 10.24 1.21 -4.31
CA SER A 52 10.23 -0.24 -4.56
C SER A 52 11.01 -1.04 -3.52
N GLY A 53 11.85 -0.42 -2.69
CA GLY A 53 12.59 -1.11 -1.63
C GLY A 53 13.78 -1.93 -2.13
N LEU A 54 14.63 -2.34 -1.19
CA LEU A 54 15.95 -2.91 -1.50
C LEU A 54 15.89 -4.05 -2.53
N ASN A 55 16.87 -4.06 -3.41
CA ASN A 55 17.14 -5.19 -4.29
C ASN A 55 17.70 -6.36 -3.44
N LYS A 56 17.44 -7.58 -3.91
CA LYS A 56 17.96 -8.83 -3.38
C LYS A 56 18.97 -9.43 -4.36
N GLU A 57 19.21 -10.72 -4.24
CA GLU A 57 19.99 -11.48 -5.22
C GLU A 57 19.21 -11.66 -6.51
N ALA A 58 19.94 -11.66 -7.63
CA ALA A 58 19.38 -11.94 -8.94
C ALA A 58 18.75 -13.34 -8.98
N VAL A 59 17.53 -13.42 -9.48
CA VAL A 59 16.78 -14.66 -9.63
C VAL A 59 17.23 -15.32 -10.92
N GLY A 60 17.86 -16.48 -10.84
CA GLY A 60 18.21 -17.30 -12.01
C GLY A 60 17.19 -18.41 -12.26
N ARG A 61 17.08 -18.94 -13.48
CA ARG A 61 16.11 -20.01 -13.83
C ARG A 61 16.16 -21.24 -12.93
N SER A 62 17.32 -21.56 -12.39
CA SER A 62 17.55 -22.69 -11.48
C SER A 62 17.33 -22.36 -10.00
N SER A 63 17.13 -21.09 -9.63
CA SER A 63 17.00 -20.69 -8.24
C SER A 63 15.62 -21.04 -7.66
N PRO A 64 15.51 -21.34 -6.35
CA PRO A 64 14.22 -21.56 -5.69
C PRO A 64 13.27 -20.37 -5.84
N GLU A 65 13.81 -19.16 -5.86
CA GLU A 65 13.09 -17.89 -5.98
C GLU A 65 12.40 -17.75 -7.33
N PHE A 66 12.91 -18.38 -8.38
CA PHE A 66 12.30 -18.37 -9.72
C PHE A 66 10.86 -18.90 -9.71
N ARG A 67 10.55 -19.85 -8.82
CA ARG A 67 9.19 -20.40 -8.64
C ARG A 67 8.18 -19.36 -8.14
N ARG A 68 8.65 -18.20 -7.66
CA ARG A 68 7.79 -17.08 -7.23
C ARG A 68 7.45 -16.12 -8.37
N LEU A 69 8.19 -16.19 -9.48
CA LEU A 69 7.83 -15.47 -10.70
C LEU A 69 6.66 -16.18 -11.36
N VAL A 70 5.71 -15.39 -11.84
CA VAL A 70 4.53 -15.86 -12.56
C VAL A 70 4.55 -15.30 -13.97
N PRO A 71 4.23 -16.11 -14.98
CA PRO A 71 4.09 -15.59 -16.32
C PRO A 71 2.82 -14.74 -16.45
N ASN A 72 2.90 -13.69 -17.25
CA ASN A 72 1.76 -12.88 -17.67
C ASN A 72 1.42 -13.12 -19.15
N TYR A 73 0.24 -13.68 -19.38
CA TYR A 73 -0.33 -13.97 -20.71
C TYR A 73 -1.56 -13.11 -21.01
N ASN A 74 -1.69 -11.96 -20.37
CA ASN A 74 -2.76 -11.01 -20.66
C ASN A 74 -2.73 -10.63 -22.16
N PRO A 75 -3.81 -10.90 -22.92
CA PRO A 75 -3.84 -10.64 -24.36
C PRO A 75 -3.83 -9.14 -24.71
N ASP A 76 -4.10 -8.27 -23.74
CA ASP A 76 -4.13 -6.82 -23.91
C ASP A 76 -2.74 -6.17 -23.74
N ILE A 77 -1.70 -6.97 -23.50
CA ILE A 77 -0.32 -6.52 -23.37
C ILE A 77 0.51 -7.13 -24.50
N TYR A 78 1.22 -6.28 -25.25
CA TYR A 78 2.24 -6.72 -26.18
C TYR A 78 3.56 -6.92 -25.44
N PHE A 79 4.14 -8.12 -25.50
CA PHE A 79 5.49 -8.39 -24.99
C PHE A 79 6.45 -8.40 -26.18
N LYS A 80 7.59 -7.73 -26.04
CA LYS A 80 8.63 -7.64 -27.07
C LYS A 80 9.30 -9.00 -27.27
N ASP A 81 9.83 -9.57 -26.18
CA ASP A 81 10.40 -10.93 -26.15
C ASP A 81 11.39 -11.17 -27.31
N ASP A 82 12.34 -10.24 -27.49
CA ASP A 82 13.36 -10.33 -28.55
C ASP A 82 14.34 -11.50 -28.28
N GLU A 83 14.38 -11.96 -27.02
CA GLU A 83 15.19 -13.08 -26.52
C GLU A 83 14.59 -14.44 -26.90
N GLU A 84 13.31 -14.48 -27.32
CA GLU A 84 12.54 -15.69 -27.63
C GLU A 84 12.50 -16.73 -26.47
N THR A 85 12.65 -16.27 -25.23
CA THR A 85 12.67 -17.12 -24.04
C THR A 85 11.42 -16.95 -23.15
N GLY A 86 10.58 -15.96 -23.44
CA GLY A 86 9.46 -15.56 -22.62
C GLY A 86 9.86 -14.82 -21.34
N ALA A 87 11.11 -14.40 -21.18
CA ALA A 87 11.63 -13.75 -19.98
C ALA A 87 10.86 -12.48 -19.62
N ASP A 88 10.53 -11.66 -20.62
CA ASP A 88 9.68 -10.46 -20.52
C ASP A 88 8.31 -10.69 -19.86
N ARG A 89 7.80 -11.92 -19.91
CA ARG A 89 6.51 -12.30 -19.33
C ARG A 89 6.61 -12.67 -17.86
N LEU A 90 7.80 -12.96 -17.36
CA LEU A 90 8.03 -13.41 -15.99
C LEU A 90 8.17 -12.20 -15.07
N MET A 91 7.36 -12.17 -14.03
CA MET A 91 7.35 -11.08 -13.05
C MET A 91 6.77 -11.57 -11.73
N THR A 92 6.97 -10.80 -10.67
CA THR A 92 6.28 -11.04 -9.40
C THR A 92 4.76 -10.90 -9.55
N GLN A 93 3.99 -11.53 -8.65
CA GLN A 93 2.52 -11.45 -8.65
C GLN A 93 2.03 -10.00 -8.49
N ARG A 94 2.72 -9.18 -7.67
CA ARG A 94 2.47 -7.74 -7.50
C ARG A 94 2.67 -6.97 -8.79
N CYS A 95 3.77 -7.21 -9.51
CA CYS A 95 4.01 -6.60 -10.82
C CYS A 95 2.90 -6.98 -11.80
N LYS A 96 2.50 -8.25 -11.84
CA LYS A 96 1.42 -8.74 -12.72
C LYS A 96 0.10 -8.02 -12.47
N GLU A 97 -0.30 -7.85 -11.21
CA GLU A 97 -1.53 -7.16 -10.82
C GLU A 97 -1.54 -5.70 -11.31
N LYS A 98 -0.47 -4.96 -11.03
CA LYS A 98 -0.36 -3.54 -11.42
C LYS A 98 -0.22 -3.36 -12.93
N LEU A 99 0.51 -4.26 -13.59
CA LEU A 99 0.67 -4.24 -15.03
C LEU A 99 -0.66 -4.49 -15.74
N ASN A 100 -1.48 -5.42 -15.23
CA ASN A 100 -2.82 -5.68 -15.78
C ASN A 100 -3.75 -4.48 -15.57
N THR A 101 -3.72 -3.84 -14.41
CA THR A 101 -4.45 -2.57 -14.18
C THR A 101 -4.00 -1.48 -15.16
N LEU A 102 -2.69 -1.33 -15.36
CA LEU A 102 -2.14 -0.37 -16.31
C LEU A 102 -2.59 -0.66 -17.75
N ALA A 103 -2.66 -1.92 -18.17
CA ALA A 103 -3.12 -2.29 -19.49
C ALA A 103 -4.57 -1.82 -19.75
N ILE A 104 -5.45 -1.97 -18.76
CA ILE A 104 -6.83 -1.45 -18.81
C ILE A 104 -6.81 0.08 -18.95
N SER A 105 -6.03 0.77 -18.11
CA SER A 105 -5.91 2.23 -18.14
C SER A 105 -5.40 2.75 -19.49
N VAL A 106 -4.42 2.07 -20.11
CA VAL A 106 -3.89 2.43 -21.44
C VAL A 106 -4.93 2.30 -22.53
N MET A 107 -5.69 1.20 -22.55
CA MET A 107 -6.75 0.99 -23.55
C MET A 107 -7.90 1.99 -23.40
N ASN A 108 -8.24 2.38 -22.15
CA ASN A 108 -9.25 3.39 -21.88
C ASN A 108 -8.76 4.80 -22.28
N GLN A 109 -7.49 5.11 -22.03
CA GLN A 109 -6.90 6.40 -22.36
C GLN A 109 -6.75 6.58 -23.88
N TRP A 110 -6.41 5.51 -24.59
CA TRP A 110 -6.17 5.53 -26.03
C TRP A 110 -6.83 4.33 -26.72
N PRO A 111 -8.07 4.51 -27.23
CA PRO A 111 -8.78 3.44 -27.94
C PRO A 111 -7.95 2.84 -29.08
N GLY A 112 -7.79 1.51 -29.08
CA GLY A 112 -7.01 0.78 -30.09
C GLY A 112 -5.50 0.69 -29.83
N ILE A 113 -4.98 1.37 -28.81
CA ILE A 113 -3.60 1.25 -28.37
C ILE A 113 -3.52 0.32 -27.15
N ARG A 114 -2.52 -0.57 -27.15
CA ARG A 114 -2.25 -1.49 -26.04
C ARG A 114 -0.99 -1.09 -25.29
N LEU A 115 -0.87 -1.58 -24.07
CA LEU A 115 0.37 -1.51 -23.33
C LEU A 115 1.41 -2.43 -23.97
N ARG A 116 2.67 -2.01 -23.96
CA ARG A 116 3.79 -2.78 -24.50
C ARG A 116 4.91 -2.89 -23.46
N VAL A 117 5.27 -4.10 -23.08
CA VAL A 117 6.47 -4.40 -22.29
C VAL A 117 7.64 -4.63 -23.24
N ILE A 118 8.77 -3.98 -22.97
CA ILE A 118 9.98 -4.10 -23.79
C ILE A 118 11.12 -4.81 -23.10
N GLU A 119 11.06 -4.85 -21.77
CA GLU A 119 12.01 -5.52 -20.89
C GLU A 119 11.26 -5.88 -19.60
N GLY A 120 11.42 -7.11 -19.12
CA GLY A 120 10.81 -7.62 -17.90
C GLY A 120 11.83 -8.18 -16.93
N TRP A 121 11.72 -9.48 -16.61
CA TRP A 121 12.77 -10.16 -15.86
C TRP A 121 13.96 -10.45 -16.78
N ASP A 122 15.12 -9.90 -16.45
CA ASP A 122 16.35 -9.99 -17.26
C ASP A 122 17.27 -11.10 -16.74
N GLU A 123 17.66 -12.03 -17.61
CA GLU A 123 18.63 -13.11 -17.32
C GLU A 123 20.02 -12.89 -17.92
N ASP A 124 20.16 -11.92 -18.83
CA ASP A 124 21.35 -11.65 -19.65
C ASP A 124 22.23 -10.53 -19.07
N LYS A 125 21.77 -9.86 -18.01
CA LYS A 125 22.49 -8.83 -17.25
C LYS A 125 22.77 -7.54 -18.03
N HIS A 126 21.77 -7.04 -18.74
CA HIS A 126 21.83 -5.80 -19.49
C HIS A 126 21.73 -4.54 -18.62
N HIS A 127 21.31 -4.68 -17.35
CA HIS A 127 21.12 -3.56 -16.43
C HIS A 127 22.27 -3.39 -15.40
N SER A 128 22.21 -2.30 -14.63
CA SER A 128 23.13 -2.10 -13.50
C SER A 128 23.03 -3.24 -12.47
N HIS A 129 24.10 -3.49 -11.71
CA HIS A 129 24.17 -4.59 -10.72
C HIS A 129 23.04 -4.61 -9.67
N HIS A 130 22.39 -3.48 -9.40
CA HIS A 130 21.33 -3.35 -8.41
C HIS A 130 19.92 -3.28 -9.01
N SER A 131 19.78 -3.64 -10.29
CA SER A 131 18.51 -3.57 -11.01
C SER A 131 17.46 -4.54 -10.47
N LEU A 132 16.24 -4.03 -10.30
CA LEU A 132 15.06 -4.83 -9.93
C LEU A 132 14.53 -5.69 -11.08
N HIS A 133 15.03 -5.52 -12.31
CA HIS A 133 14.76 -6.41 -13.45
C HIS A 133 15.23 -7.84 -13.14
N TYR A 134 16.38 -7.98 -12.47
CA TYR A 134 16.92 -9.29 -12.09
C TYR A 134 16.07 -10.09 -11.09
N GLU A 135 15.06 -9.46 -10.50
CA GLU A 135 14.13 -10.06 -9.56
C GLU A 135 12.70 -10.19 -10.12
N GLY A 136 12.47 -9.81 -11.38
CA GLY A 136 11.13 -9.74 -11.97
C GLY A 136 10.24 -8.69 -11.28
N ARG A 137 10.86 -7.66 -10.70
CA ARG A 137 10.22 -6.58 -9.94
C ARG A 137 10.18 -5.26 -10.68
N ALA A 138 10.79 -5.17 -11.87
CA ALA A 138 10.76 -4.00 -12.73
C ALA A 138 10.36 -4.37 -14.16
N LEU A 139 9.88 -3.37 -14.89
CA LEU A 139 9.40 -3.47 -16.26
C LEU A 139 9.74 -2.17 -17.00
N ASP A 140 10.17 -2.28 -18.24
CA ASP A 140 10.27 -1.15 -19.16
C ASP A 140 9.08 -1.16 -20.13
N LEU A 141 8.41 -0.01 -20.22
CA LEU A 141 7.07 0.10 -20.79
C LEU A 141 7.02 1.14 -21.92
N THR A 142 6.24 0.83 -22.94
CA THR A 142 5.86 1.74 -24.03
C THR A 142 4.37 1.58 -24.37
N THR A 143 3.86 2.44 -25.25
CA THR A 143 2.61 2.17 -25.96
C THR A 143 2.89 1.28 -27.18
N SER A 144 1.89 0.51 -27.63
CA SER A 144 2.03 -0.40 -28.79
C SER A 144 2.33 0.32 -30.10
N ASP A 145 1.88 1.57 -30.24
CA ASP A 145 2.17 2.43 -31.40
C ASP A 145 3.54 3.14 -31.31
N ARG A 146 4.25 2.99 -30.18
CA ARG A 146 5.58 3.55 -29.92
C ARG A 146 5.64 5.08 -30.04
N ASP A 147 4.52 5.77 -29.86
CA ASP A 147 4.45 7.23 -29.88
C ASP A 147 4.99 7.83 -28.57
N ARG A 148 6.25 8.29 -28.62
CA ARG A 148 6.98 8.87 -27.47
C ARG A 148 6.29 10.06 -26.83
N ARG A 149 5.38 10.75 -27.54
CA ARG A 149 4.62 11.87 -26.98
C ARG A 149 3.64 11.40 -25.90
N LYS A 150 3.26 10.11 -25.90
CA LYS A 150 2.36 9.50 -24.93
C LYS A 150 3.06 9.09 -23.64
N TYR A 151 4.39 9.01 -23.62
CA TYR A 151 5.13 8.35 -22.54
C TYR A 151 5.04 9.07 -21.20
N GLY A 152 5.02 10.41 -21.19
CA GLY A 152 4.79 11.15 -19.95
C GLY A 152 3.44 10.79 -19.31
N LEU A 153 2.39 10.65 -20.11
CA LEU A 153 1.07 10.25 -19.63
C LEU A 153 1.02 8.76 -19.28
N LEU A 154 1.70 7.89 -20.06
CA LEU A 154 1.85 6.47 -19.74
C LEU A 154 2.50 6.29 -18.34
N ALA A 155 3.52 7.08 -18.04
CA ALA A 155 4.15 7.06 -16.73
C ALA A 155 3.19 7.51 -15.62
N ARG A 156 2.36 8.53 -15.87
CA ARG A 156 1.33 8.94 -14.92
C ARG A 156 0.31 7.81 -14.67
N LEU A 157 -0.17 7.17 -15.74
CA LEU A 157 -1.07 6.02 -15.62
C LEU A 157 -0.43 4.87 -14.85
N ALA A 158 0.88 4.65 -14.97
CA ALA A 158 1.60 3.64 -14.19
C ALA A 158 1.61 4.00 -12.69
N VAL A 159 1.81 5.27 -12.33
CA VAL A 159 1.70 5.74 -10.94
C VAL A 159 0.29 5.47 -10.41
N GLU A 160 -0.74 5.84 -11.17
CA GLU A 160 -2.15 5.65 -10.79
C GLU A 160 -2.57 4.18 -10.74
N SER A 161 -1.92 3.32 -11.53
CA SER A 161 -2.09 1.86 -11.50
C SER A 161 -1.37 1.20 -10.31
N GLY A 162 -0.71 2.00 -9.48
CA GLY A 162 -0.18 1.60 -8.18
C GLY A 162 1.24 1.07 -8.21
N PHE A 163 2.02 1.25 -9.30
CA PHE A 163 3.47 0.95 -9.28
C PHE A 163 4.16 1.68 -8.12
N ASP A 164 5.08 0.99 -7.43
CA ASP A 164 5.68 1.54 -6.20
C ASP A 164 6.73 2.60 -6.51
N TRP A 165 7.31 2.54 -7.71
CA TRP A 165 8.18 3.55 -8.26
C TRP A 165 8.03 3.57 -9.78
N VAL A 166 7.92 4.77 -10.36
CA VAL A 166 7.83 4.99 -11.80
C VAL A 166 8.80 6.08 -12.19
N TYR A 167 9.59 5.84 -13.23
CA TYR A 167 10.61 6.76 -13.70
C TYR A 167 10.53 6.92 -15.21
N TYR A 168 10.45 8.17 -15.67
CA TYR A 168 10.64 8.47 -17.08
C TYR A 168 12.13 8.44 -17.43
N GLU A 169 12.68 7.22 -17.41
CA GLU A 169 14.11 6.92 -17.45
C GLU A 169 14.77 7.40 -18.74
N SER A 170 14.15 7.12 -19.87
CA SER A 170 14.72 7.36 -21.19
C SER A 170 13.66 7.94 -22.13
N ARG A 171 14.07 8.47 -23.29
CA ARG A 171 13.13 8.85 -24.35
C ARG A 171 12.53 7.64 -25.06
N ALA A 172 12.99 6.43 -24.77
CA ALA A 172 12.58 5.20 -25.42
C ALA A 172 11.52 4.42 -24.62
N HIS A 173 11.43 4.61 -23.30
CA HIS A 173 10.52 3.86 -22.43
C HIS A 173 10.31 4.51 -21.05
N ILE A 174 9.31 3.99 -20.34
CA ILE A 174 9.03 4.26 -18.92
C ILE A 174 9.50 3.06 -18.11
N HIS A 175 10.31 3.30 -17.10
CA HIS A 175 10.68 2.29 -16.12
C HIS A 175 9.64 2.29 -14.99
N ALA A 176 9.17 1.11 -14.59
CA ALA A 176 8.25 0.98 -13.47
C ALA A 176 8.58 -0.26 -12.63
N SER A 177 8.60 -0.12 -11.32
CA SER A 177 8.97 -1.21 -10.42
C SER A 177 8.09 -1.34 -9.19
N CYS A 178 8.22 -2.49 -8.53
CA CYS A 178 7.41 -2.90 -7.41
C CYS A 178 8.25 -3.36 -6.22
N LYS A 179 7.64 -3.19 -5.04
CA LYS A 179 8.03 -3.86 -3.82
C LYS A 179 7.98 -5.38 -3.99
N ASP A 180 8.83 -6.05 -3.23
CA ASP A 180 8.82 -7.50 -3.12
C ASP A 180 7.47 -8.03 -2.62
N GLU A 181 7.17 -9.30 -2.93
CA GLU A 181 5.95 -10.00 -2.50
C GLU A 181 5.75 -9.99 -0.99
N SER A 182 6.83 -10.04 -0.20
CA SER A 182 6.73 -9.98 1.27
C SER A 182 6.34 -8.60 1.80
N ALA A 183 6.49 -7.56 0.97
CA ALA A 183 6.07 -6.20 1.24
C ALA A 183 4.73 -5.87 0.57
N ASN A 184 4.10 -6.85 -0.08
CA ASN A 184 2.81 -6.73 -0.73
C ASN A 184 1.70 -6.67 0.35
N PRO A 185 0.99 -5.55 0.51
CA PRO A 185 -0.13 -5.45 1.46
C PRO A 185 -1.28 -6.38 1.09
N THR A 186 -1.31 -6.88 -0.16
CA THR A 186 -2.43 -7.62 -0.75
C THR A 186 -2.36 -9.13 -0.51
N LYS A 187 -1.19 -9.74 -0.25
CA LYS A 187 -1.13 -11.18 0.08
C LYS A 187 -1.63 -11.48 1.49
N ASN A 188 -1.54 -10.52 2.41
CA ASN A 188 -1.97 -10.65 3.81
C ASN A 188 -3.03 -9.60 4.23
N GLY A 189 -3.78 -9.03 3.27
CA GLY A 189 -4.99 -8.26 3.58
C GLY A 189 -4.80 -7.03 4.48
N GLY A 190 -3.98 -6.07 4.06
CA GLY A 190 -3.88 -4.76 4.72
C GLY A 190 -2.83 -4.67 5.84
N GLY A 191 -2.74 -3.49 6.44
CA GLY A 191 -1.86 -3.25 7.60
C GLY A 191 -2.24 -4.12 8.78
N CYS A 192 -1.27 -4.74 9.44
CA CYS A 192 -1.48 -5.50 10.67
C CYS A 192 -0.98 -4.70 11.88
N PHE A 193 -1.54 -5.02 13.04
CA PHE A 193 -1.07 -4.61 14.37
C PHE A 193 -0.37 -5.78 15.07
N GLU A 194 0.41 -5.45 16.09
CA GLU A 194 0.92 -6.43 17.05
C GLU A 194 -0.16 -6.88 18.04
N GLY A 195 0.04 -8.04 18.68
CA GLY A 195 -0.98 -8.63 19.56
C GLY A 195 -1.29 -7.87 20.85
N THR A 196 -0.36 -7.07 21.36
CA THR A 196 -0.51 -6.36 22.64
C THR A 196 -1.20 -5.00 22.52
N GLY A 197 -1.47 -4.52 21.30
CA GLY A 197 -2.19 -3.27 21.08
C GLY A 197 -3.57 -3.30 21.73
N LEU A 198 -3.95 -2.22 22.42
CA LEU A 198 -5.16 -2.14 23.20
C LEU A 198 -6.29 -1.43 22.44
N VAL A 199 -7.45 -2.08 22.36
CA VAL A 199 -8.69 -1.52 21.82
C VAL A 199 -9.68 -1.24 22.95
N MET A 200 -10.56 -0.25 22.78
CA MET A 200 -11.64 0.02 23.72
C MET A 200 -12.91 -0.68 23.28
N THR A 201 -13.53 -1.47 24.16
CA THR A 201 -14.78 -2.20 23.90
C THR A 201 -16.01 -1.38 24.30
N ASP A 202 -17.18 -1.76 23.79
CA ASP A 202 -18.48 -1.16 24.16
C ASP A 202 -18.84 -1.30 25.64
N LYS A 203 -18.20 -2.23 26.35
CA LYS A 203 -18.28 -2.40 27.82
C LYS A 203 -17.42 -1.39 28.59
N GLY A 204 -16.65 -0.55 27.90
CA GLY A 204 -15.72 0.41 28.51
C GLY A 204 -14.38 -0.18 28.95
N GLU A 205 -14.08 -1.43 28.57
CA GLU A 205 -12.85 -2.12 28.91
C GLU A 205 -11.77 -1.90 27.84
N ARG A 206 -10.49 -1.92 28.23
CA ARG A 206 -9.38 -1.99 27.28
C ARG A 206 -8.96 -3.45 27.10
N LYS A 207 -9.00 -3.96 25.87
CA LYS A 207 -8.69 -5.35 25.54
C LYS A 207 -7.53 -5.42 24.56
N ALA A 208 -6.62 -6.37 24.75
CA ALA A 208 -5.53 -6.61 23.80
C ALA A 208 -6.05 -7.28 22.52
N LEU A 209 -5.47 -6.92 21.37
CA LEU A 209 -5.85 -7.47 20.06
C LEU A 209 -5.73 -8.99 19.97
N ASN A 210 -4.74 -9.58 20.65
CA ASN A 210 -4.56 -11.03 20.70
C ASN A 210 -5.69 -11.77 21.43
N SER A 211 -6.47 -11.06 22.25
CA SER A 211 -7.58 -11.58 23.03
C SER A 211 -8.94 -11.12 22.48
N LEU A 212 -8.94 -10.36 21.39
CA LEU A 212 -10.15 -9.83 20.75
C LEU A 212 -10.84 -10.92 19.91
N ASP A 213 -12.14 -11.04 20.10
CA ASP A 213 -12.98 -12.04 19.44
C ASP A 213 -13.89 -11.41 18.38
N ILE A 214 -14.25 -12.22 17.38
CA ILE A 214 -15.23 -11.82 16.36
C ILE A 214 -16.59 -11.57 17.05
N GLY A 215 -17.27 -10.50 16.65
CA GLY A 215 -18.55 -10.06 17.21
C GLY A 215 -18.43 -9.05 18.35
N GLU A 216 -17.25 -8.90 18.97
CA GLU A 216 -17.02 -7.82 19.94
C GLU A 216 -17.02 -6.46 19.25
N SER A 217 -17.59 -5.44 19.90
CA SER A 217 -17.65 -4.09 19.36
C SER A 217 -16.55 -3.21 19.93
N VAL A 218 -15.79 -2.57 19.05
CA VAL A 218 -14.62 -1.75 19.38
C VAL A 218 -14.78 -0.33 18.88
N LEU A 219 -14.14 0.62 19.57
CA LEU A 219 -14.25 2.04 19.20
C LEU A 219 -13.75 2.29 17.77
N SER A 220 -14.56 3.02 17.01
CA SER A 220 -14.36 3.37 15.60
C SER A 220 -15.02 4.72 15.27
N ILE A 221 -14.91 5.15 14.03
CA ILE A 221 -15.59 6.33 13.46
C ILE A 221 -16.48 5.88 12.30
N ASN A 222 -17.73 6.31 12.28
CA ASN A 222 -18.66 5.97 11.20
C ASN A 222 -18.58 6.94 10.00
N ALA A 223 -19.40 6.71 8.99
CA ALA A 223 -19.43 7.52 7.77
C ALA A 223 -19.83 9.00 8.00
N ASN A 224 -20.48 9.32 9.12
CA ASN A 224 -20.85 10.69 9.50
C ASN A 224 -19.75 11.39 10.31
N GLY A 225 -18.64 10.71 10.58
CA GLY A 225 -17.57 11.22 11.43
C GLY A 225 -17.87 11.13 12.92
N ASP A 226 -18.88 10.36 13.35
CA ASP A 226 -19.20 10.13 14.76
C ASP A 226 -18.43 8.95 15.33
N PHE A 227 -18.00 9.08 16.59
CA PHE A 227 -17.49 7.95 17.36
C PHE A 227 -18.60 6.94 17.65
N GLU A 228 -18.34 5.68 17.33
CA GLU A 228 -19.23 4.57 17.66
C GLU A 228 -18.46 3.27 17.88
N PHE A 229 -19.09 2.34 18.59
CA PHE A 229 -18.57 0.98 18.70
C PHE A 229 -19.04 0.16 17.50
N SER A 230 -18.08 -0.31 16.72
CA SER A 230 -18.33 -1.13 15.53
C SER A 230 -17.96 -2.58 15.82
N PRO A 231 -18.80 -3.57 15.47
CA PRO A 231 -18.47 -4.98 15.63
C PRO A 231 -17.28 -5.36 14.75
N VAL A 232 -16.41 -6.23 15.28
CA VAL A 232 -15.39 -6.95 14.52
C VAL A 232 -16.06 -8.07 13.75
N ILE A 233 -16.03 -8.00 12.42
CA ILE A 233 -16.69 -8.96 11.53
C ILE A 233 -15.81 -10.20 11.30
N MET A 234 -14.51 -9.99 11.12
CA MET A 234 -13.52 -11.06 10.93
C MET A 234 -12.11 -10.54 11.16
N PHE A 235 -11.12 -11.43 11.16
CA PHE A 235 -9.72 -11.04 11.03
C PHE A 235 -9.24 -11.31 9.60
N LEU A 236 -8.75 -10.27 8.91
CA LEU A 236 -8.14 -10.41 7.60
C LEU A 236 -6.81 -11.16 7.68
N HIS A 237 -6.13 -11.02 8.82
CA HIS A 237 -4.92 -11.74 9.17
C HIS A 237 -4.90 -11.98 10.68
N LYS A 238 -4.73 -13.24 11.11
CA LYS A 238 -4.60 -13.64 12.51
C LYS A 238 -3.66 -14.84 12.60
N ASP A 239 -2.40 -14.58 12.92
CA ASP A 239 -1.43 -15.63 13.27
C ASP A 239 -0.69 -15.22 14.54
N PRO A 240 -1.04 -15.79 15.71
CA PRO A 240 -0.39 -15.47 16.99
C PRO A 240 1.09 -15.85 17.07
N ASN A 241 1.57 -16.73 16.19
CA ASN A 241 2.93 -17.30 16.25
C ASN A 241 3.88 -16.71 15.21
N GLU A 242 3.33 -16.00 14.22
CA GLU A 242 4.11 -15.39 13.16
C GLU A 242 5.07 -14.31 13.71
N LEU A 243 6.37 -14.48 13.46
CA LEU A 243 7.36 -13.43 13.72
C LEU A 243 7.33 -12.43 12.57
N ARG A 244 7.02 -11.17 12.88
CA ARG A 244 6.86 -10.11 11.88
C ARG A 244 7.61 -8.84 12.27
N LYS A 245 8.06 -8.10 11.26
CA LYS A 245 8.64 -6.76 11.41
C LYS A 245 7.52 -5.72 11.59
N PHE A 246 7.65 -4.88 12.61
CA PHE A 246 6.77 -3.74 12.89
C PHE A 246 7.56 -2.43 12.95
N LEU A 247 6.88 -1.33 12.68
CA LEU A 247 7.31 0.03 12.99
C LEU A 247 6.67 0.42 14.33
N LEU A 248 7.50 0.73 15.33
CA LEU A 248 7.06 1.37 16.57
C LEU A 248 7.05 2.87 16.35
N ILE A 249 5.86 3.46 16.31
CA ILE A 249 5.65 4.89 16.15
C ILE A 249 5.36 5.47 17.53
N SER A 250 6.19 6.42 17.95
CA SER A 250 6.01 7.18 19.19
C SER A 250 5.53 8.59 18.87
N THR A 251 4.69 9.15 19.74
CA THR A 251 4.05 10.45 19.50
C THR A 251 4.29 11.43 20.65
N SER A 252 4.15 12.73 20.39
CA SER A 252 4.30 13.79 21.39
C SER A 252 3.26 13.76 22.50
N SER A 253 2.10 13.14 22.26
CA SER A 253 1.06 12.91 23.27
C SER A 253 1.37 11.72 24.20
N GLY A 254 2.46 11.00 23.97
CA GLY A 254 2.85 9.82 24.74
C GLY A 254 2.20 8.51 24.28
N HIS A 255 1.31 8.56 23.28
CA HIS A 255 0.79 7.34 22.65
C HIS A 255 1.84 6.69 21.75
N SER A 256 1.74 5.37 21.62
CA SER A 256 2.57 4.59 20.70
C SER A 256 1.77 3.51 19.99
N LEU A 257 2.19 3.18 18.78
CA LEU A 257 1.51 2.21 17.92
C LEU A 257 2.56 1.35 17.22
N LYS A 258 2.42 0.02 17.27
CA LYS A 258 3.24 -0.87 16.43
C LYS A 258 2.41 -1.39 15.26
N VAL A 259 2.88 -1.15 14.06
CA VAL A 259 2.16 -1.57 12.85
C VAL A 259 3.11 -2.08 11.80
N THR A 260 2.64 -2.96 10.92
CA THR A 260 3.47 -3.38 9.78
C THR A 260 3.80 -2.18 8.90
N PRO A 261 4.95 -2.18 8.18
CA PRO A 261 5.31 -1.07 7.29
C PRO A 261 4.27 -0.74 6.21
N SER A 262 3.36 -1.68 5.91
CA SER A 262 2.25 -1.54 4.96
C SER A 262 0.99 -0.91 5.55
N HIS A 263 0.97 -0.56 6.85
CA HIS A 263 -0.22 -0.07 7.52
C HIS A 263 -0.51 1.39 7.18
N LEU A 264 -1.71 1.65 6.69
CA LEU A 264 -2.14 3.00 6.31
C LEU A 264 -2.59 3.77 7.55
N LEU A 265 -1.79 4.76 7.92
CA LEU A 265 -2.12 5.71 8.97
C LEU A 265 -2.61 6.99 8.31
N ILE A 266 -3.71 7.53 8.80
CA ILE A 266 -4.33 8.73 8.24
C ILE A 266 -3.83 9.95 9.01
N ASN A 267 -3.52 11.00 8.26
CA ASN A 267 -3.07 12.30 8.78
C ASN A 267 -4.18 13.36 8.88
N SER A 268 -5.36 13.12 8.30
CA SER A 268 -6.51 14.02 8.34
C SER A 268 -7.84 13.26 8.26
N LEU A 269 -8.84 13.66 9.06
CA LEU A 269 -10.19 13.10 9.04
C LEU A 269 -11.23 14.23 8.90
N ASP A 270 -12.19 14.04 7.99
CA ASP A 270 -13.39 14.86 7.92
C ASP A 270 -14.36 14.45 9.02
N LEU A 271 -14.28 15.17 10.14
CA LEU A 271 -15.08 14.94 11.35
C LEU A 271 -16.06 16.07 11.57
N ASN A 272 -17.22 15.76 12.15
CA ASN A 272 -18.13 16.78 12.65
C ASN A 272 -17.55 17.50 13.88
N SER A 273 -18.11 18.67 14.21
CA SER A 273 -17.59 19.56 15.26
C SER A 273 -17.53 18.91 16.65
N THR A 274 -18.44 17.98 16.96
CA THR A 274 -18.50 17.31 18.26
C THR A 274 -17.44 16.21 18.38
N SER A 275 -17.20 15.45 17.31
CA SER A 275 -16.14 14.44 17.25
C SER A 275 -14.75 15.06 17.20
N ARG A 276 -14.57 16.22 16.54
CA ARG A 276 -13.31 16.98 16.58
C ARG A 276 -12.86 17.31 18.00
N ALA A 277 -13.79 17.54 18.93
CA ALA A 277 -13.46 17.86 20.31
C ALA A 277 -12.85 16.67 21.10
N ASN A 278 -13.05 15.43 20.63
CA ASN A 278 -12.53 14.23 21.28
C ASN A 278 -11.30 13.64 20.54
N LEU A 279 -10.82 14.31 19.49
CA LEU A 279 -9.65 13.93 18.71
C LEU A 279 -8.58 15.01 18.81
N GLU A 280 -7.38 14.61 19.19
CA GLU A 280 -6.20 15.47 19.20
C GLU A 280 -5.23 15.05 18.10
N TYR A 281 -4.65 16.05 17.47
CA TYR A 281 -3.58 15.84 16.51
C TYR A 281 -2.26 15.71 17.25
N SER A 282 -1.56 14.57 17.09
CA SER A 282 -0.27 14.35 17.74
C SER A 282 0.83 14.13 16.72
N THR A 283 1.95 14.81 16.92
CA THR A 283 3.14 14.69 16.06
C THR A 283 3.94 13.43 16.37
N ILE A 284 4.44 12.77 15.33
CA ILE A 284 5.37 11.66 15.48
C ILE A 284 6.71 12.18 16.01
N THR A 285 7.20 11.61 17.11
CA THR A 285 8.48 11.96 17.73
C THR A 285 9.59 10.97 17.39
N ASP A 286 9.25 9.70 17.18
CA ASP A 286 10.19 8.64 16.82
C ASP A 286 9.52 7.56 15.99
N ILE A 287 10.29 6.95 15.07
CA ILE A 287 9.91 5.72 14.37
C ILE A 287 11.09 4.75 14.45
N SER A 288 10.89 3.65 15.15
CA SER A 288 11.88 2.58 15.28
C SER A 288 11.36 1.24 14.75
N VAL A 289 12.27 0.32 14.44
CA VAL A 289 11.92 -1.01 13.94
C VAL A 289 11.98 -2.02 15.08
N VAL A 290 10.94 -2.81 15.23
CA VAL A 290 10.86 -3.91 16.20
C VAL A 290 10.39 -5.20 15.52
N TYR A 291 10.75 -6.35 16.08
CA TYR A 291 10.26 -7.66 15.63
C TYR A 291 9.44 -8.27 16.75
N GLU A 292 8.18 -8.59 16.46
CA GLU A 292 7.23 -9.11 17.45
C GLU A 292 6.57 -10.37 16.90
N LYS A 293 6.16 -11.27 17.81
CA LYS A 293 5.31 -12.41 17.45
C LYS A 293 3.85 -12.01 17.53
N GLY A 294 3.07 -12.47 16.56
CA GLY A 294 1.64 -12.25 16.52
C GLY A 294 1.25 -11.10 15.60
N VAL A 295 0.44 -11.41 14.60
CA VAL A 295 -0.12 -10.46 13.64
C VAL A 295 -1.64 -10.49 13.67
N PHE A 296 -2.24 -9.30 13.75
CA PHE A 296 -3.69 -9.15 13.87
C PHE A 296 -4.19 -8.01 12.98
N ALA A 297 -5.18 -8.30 12.13
CA ALA A 297 -5.88 -7.31 11.30
C ALA A 297 -7.41 -7.46 11.46
N PRO A 298 -8.00 -6.89 12.52
CA PRO A 298 -9.44 -7.00 12.78
C PRO A 298 -10.27 -6.10 11.85
N LEU A 299 -11.05 -6.70 10.95
CA LEU A 299 -11.98 -5.97 10.10
C LEU A 299 -13.23 -5.57 10.90
N THR A 300 -13.39 -4.29 11.17
CA THR A 300 -14.62 -3.73 11.73
C THR A 300 -15.61 -3.39 10.62
N LYS A 301 -16.91 -3.33 10.93
CA LYS A 301 -17.94 -2.85 9.99
C LYS A 301 -17.61 -1.48 9.38
N ASN A 302 -17.00 -0.59 10.15
CA ASN A 302 -16.60 0.75 9.70
C ASN A 302 -15.23 0.78 8.97
N GLY A 303 -14.50 -0.33 8.92
CA GLY A 303 -13.18 -0.41 8.27
C GLY A 303 -12.08 0.40 8.97
N ASN A 304 -12.31 0.82 10.21
CA ASN A 304 -11.36 1.56 11.03
C ASN A 304 -11.49 1.21 12.52
N ILE A 305 -10.44 1.52 13.27
CA ILE A 305 -10.30 1.14 14.67
C ILE A 305 -9.36 2.11 15.40
N PHE A 306 -9.51 2.21 16.72
CA PHE A 306 -8.51 2.82 17.60
C PHE A 306 -7.69 1.76 18.33
N VAL A 307 -6.36 1.81 18.18
CA VAL A 307 -5.42 0.95 18.90
C VAL A 307 -4.45 1.82 19.69
N ASN A 308 -4.31 1.56 20.98
CA ASN A 308 -3.57 2.41 21.93
C ASN A 308 -3.98 3.89 21.85
N GLY A 309 -5.26 4.16 21.60
CA GLY A 309 -5.77 5.53 21.43
C GLY A 309 -5.47 6.16 20.06
N VAL A 310 -4.77 5.48 19.16
CA VAL A 310 -4.41 5.97 17.83
C VAL A 310 -5.38 5.46 16.77
N PHE A 311 -5.90 6.36 15.94
CA PHE A 311 -6.77 6.01 14.82
C PHE A 311 -5.99 5.29 13.71
N ALA A 312 -6.56 4.20 13.19
CA ALA A 312 -6.02 3.46 12.06
C ALA A 312 -7.11 2.84 11.17
N ARG A 313 -6.85 2.69 9.87
CA ARG A 313 -7.73 1.97 8.94
C ARG A 313 -7.29 0.53 8.79
N VAL A 314 -8.24 -0.39 8.96
CA VAL A 314 -7.99 -1.82 8.77
C VAL A 314 -8.44 -2.19 7.37
N ALA A 315 -7.45 -2.18 6.47
CA ALA A 315 -7.55 -2.37 5.02
C ALA A 315 -8.25 -1.24 4.23
N MET A 316 -7.66 -0.91 3.08
CA MET A 316 -8.29 -0.17 2.01
C MET A 316 -9.14 -1.18 1.22
N LEU A 317 -10.37 -1.46 1.68
CA LEU A 317 -11.37 -1.94 0.75
C LEU A 317 -11.61 -0.76 -0.20
N LEU A 318 -11.15 -0.89 -1.45
CA LEU A 318 -11.67 -0.07 -2.55
C LEU A 318 -13.18 -0.20 -2.46
N LEU A 319 -13.83 0.86 -1.97
CA LEU A 319 -15.28 0.99 -1.91
C LEU A 319 -15.80 1.15 -3.34
N THR A 320 -15.74 0.08 -4.12
CA THR A 320 -16.52 -0.10 -5.33
C THR A 320 -17.03 -1.55 -5.35
N LEU A 321 -18.27 -1.70 -4.89
CA LEU A 321 -19.21 -2.80 -5.14
C LEU A 321 -19.03 -4.21 -4.53
N SER A 322 -17.93 -4.61 -3.90
CA SER A 322 -17.74 -6.05 -3.58
C SER A 322 -18.22 -6.53 -2.19
N LEU A 323 -18.60 -5.66 -1.25
CA LEU A 323 -19.12 -6.13 0.06
C LEU A 323 -20.54 -6.73 -0.01
N TRP A 324 -21.33 -6.36 -1.04
CA TRP A 324 -22.69 -6.85 -1.19
C TRP A 324 -22.75 -8.35 -1.56
N LEU A 325 -21.75 -8.83 -2.30
CA LEU A 325 -21.63 -10.22 -2.77
C LEU A 325 -21.20 -11.20 -1.66
N ILE A 326 -20.39 -10.75 -0.69
CA ILE A 326 -19.89 -11.62 0.38
C ILE A 326 -20.96 -11.86 1.45
N LEU A 327 -21.86 -10.90 1.69
CA LEU A 327 -22.94 -11.04 2.70
C LEU A 327 -24.21 -11.76 2.19
N HIS A 328 -24.36 -11.96 0.87
CA HIS A 328 -25.54 -12.61 0.28
C HIS A 328 -25.25 -13.96 -0.40
N SER A 329 -24.04 -14.50 -0.22
CA SER A 329 -23.66 -15.81 -0.75
C SER A 329 -23.45 -16.82 0.38
N CYS A 330 -24.50 -17.07 1.17
CA CYS A 330 -24.61 -18.30 1.95
C CYS A 330 -26.10 -18.66 2.08
N PRO A 331 -26.56 -19.78 1.51
CA PRO A 331 -27.90 -20.30 1.79
C PRO A 331 -28.05 -20.80 3.22
#